data_AF-A0A2D6X0D8-F1
#
_entry.id   AF-A0A2D6X0D8-F1
#
_cell.length_a   1.000
_cell.length_b   1.000
_cell.length_c   1.000
_cell.angle_alpha   90.00
_cell.angle_beta   90.00
_cell.angle_gamma   90.00
#
_symmetry.space_group_name_H-M   'P 1'
#
loop_
_entity.id
_entity.type
_entity.pdbx_description
1 polymer ?
#
loop_
_entity_poly.entity_id
_entity_poly.type
_entity_poly.pdbx_seq_one_letter_code
_entity_poly.pdbx_strand_id
1 'polypeptide(L)' 'MPKAFEACIRKKGKVRTVSGPSPDHGLKKGEYVKYCVLKGKAYRGYVQKSKESHKSSLAGEVKSQYA' A
#
# COMPACT_ATOMS: atom_id res chain seq x y z
N MET A 1 -12.82 -0.01 -5.18
CA MET A 1 -12.44 -0.69 -3.91
C MET A 1 -13.25 -1.97 -3.78
N PRO A 2 -12.81 -2.99 -3.01
CA PRO A 2 -13.64 -4.18 -2.77
C PRO A 2 -14.95 -3.77 -2.08
N LYS A 3 -16.09 -4.29 -2.53
CA LYS A 3 -17.42 -3.91 -2.00
C LYS A 3 -17.49 -4.05 -0.46
N ALA A 4 -16.87 -5.10 0.08
CA ALA A 4 -16.87 -5.36 1.53
C ALA A 4 -16.03 -4.32 2.32
N PHE A 5 -14.90 -3.87 1.76
CA PHE A 5 -14.07 -2.83 2.35
C PHE A 5 -14.77 -1.48 2.34
N GLU A 6 -15.42 -1.13 1.22
CA GLU A 6 -16.19 0.11 1.10
C GLU A 6 -17.37 0.13 2.08
N ALA A 7 -18.11 -0.98 2.18
CA ALA A 7 -19.18 -1.12 3.17
C ALA A 7 -18.67 -0.97 4.61
N CYS A 8 -17.47 -1.47 4.91
CA CYS A 8 -16.84 -1.29 6.22
C CYS A 8 -16.51 0.18 6.51
N ILE A 9 -15.96 0.91 5.54
CA ILE A 9 -15.69 2.36 5.68
C ILE A 9 -16.99 3.13 5.88
N ARG A 10 -18.03 2.85 5.08
CA ARG A 10 -19.35 3.50 5.21
C ARG A 10 -19.98 3.30 6.58
N LYS A 11 -19.72 2.15 7.22
CA LYS A 11 -20.15 1.82 8.58
C LYS A 11 -19.21 2.38 9.67
N LYS A 12 -18.31 3.30 9.33
CA LYS A 12 -17.31 3.90 10.23
C LYS A 12 -16.39 2.85 10.89
N GLY A 13 -16.06 1.78 10.16
CA GLY A 13 -15.08 0.79 10.60
C GLY A 13 -13.67 1.39 10.72
N LYS A 14 -12.83 0.79 11.58
CA LYS A 14 -11.47 1.26 11.82
C LYS A 14 -10.55 0.81 10.68
N VAL A 15 -10.02 1.75 9.91
CA VAL A 15 -9.07 1.45 8.84
C VAL A 15 -7.65 1.35 9.42
N ARG A 16 -6.95 0.25 9.14
CA ARG A 16 -5.53 0.06 9.42
C ARG A 16 -4.78 -0.12 8.12
N THR A 17 -3.58 0.43 8.04
CA THR A 17 -2.70 0.23 6.89
C THR A 17 -1.60 -0.72 7.29
N VAL A 18 -1.32 -1.71 6.45
CA VAL A 18 -0.18 -2.60 6.58
C VAL A 18 0.75 -2.31 5.41
N SER A 19 1.97 -1.91 5.73
CA SER A 19 3.02 -1.64 4.75
C SER A 19 3.91 -2.86 4.59
N GLY A 20 4.32 -3.14 3.36
CA GLY A 20 5.29 -4.16 3.04
C GLY A 20 6.73 -3.70 3.30
N PRO A 21 7.70 -4.63 3.26
CA PRO A 21 7.54 -6.02 2.86
C PRO A 21 6.86 -6.87 3.96
N SER A 22 5.84 -7.64 3.58
CA SER A 22 5.13 -8.55 4.48
C SER A 22 4.66 -9.76 3.68
N PRO A 23 5.44 -10.86 3.68
CA PRO A 23 5.11 -12.06 2.90
C PRO A 23 3.80 -12.71 3.35
N ASP A 24 3.48 -12.65 4.65
CA ASP A 24 2.20 -13.12 5.23
C ASP A 24 0.98 -12.43 4.60
N HIS A 25 1.16 -11.18 4.16
CA HIS A 25 0.13 -10.38 3.51
C HIS A 25 0.32 -10.28 1.99
N GLY A 26 1.32 -10.97 1.41
CA GLY A 26 1.66 -10.90 0.00
C GLY A 26 2.07 -9.48 -0.46
N LEU A 27 2.67 -8.69 0.42
CA LEU A 27 3.11 -7.32 0.13
C LEU A 27 4.61 -7.28 -0.15
N LYS A 28 5.01 -6.70 -1.28
CA LYS A 28 6.41 -6.42 -1.60
C LYS A 28 6.87 -5.11 -0.95
N LYS A 29 8.18 -4.86 -1.01
CA LYS A 29 8.77 -3.59 -0.54
C LYS A 29 8.16 -2.43 -1.33
N GLY A 30 7.62 -1.44 -0.61
CA GLY A 30 6.93 -0.30 -1.23
C GLY A 30 5.49 -0.57 -1.65
N GLU A 31 4.90 -1.69 -1.24
CA GLU A 31 3.46 -1.92 -1.33
C GLU A 31 2.81 -1.75 0.03
N TYR A 32 1.54 -1.35 0.07
CA TYR A 32 0.75 -1.30 1.29
C TYR A 32 -0.68 -1.70 0.99
N VAL A 33 -1.37 -2.26 1.96
CA VAL A 33 -2.79 -2.59 1.86
C VAL A 33 -3.52 -1.98 3.03
N LYS A 34 -4.75 -1.52 2.78
CA LYS A 34 -5.64 -1.04 3.83
C LYS A 34 -6.58 -2.17 4.23
N TYR A 35 -6.71 -2.42 5.52
CA TYR A 35 -7.71 -3.29 6.12
C TYR A 35 -8.72 -2.44 6.87
N CYS A 36 -10.00 -2.74 6.74
CA CYS A 36 -11.05 -2.10 7.52
C CYS A 36 -11.61 -3.10 8.52
N VAL A 37 -11.58 -2.77 9.80
CA VAL A 37 -12.06 -3.62 10.90
C VAL A 37 -13.41 -3.09 11.37
N LEU A 38 -14.43 -3.92 11.29
CA LEU A 38 -15.77 -3.59 11.77
C LEU A 38 -16.33 -4.78 12.56
N LYS A 39 -16.73 -4.54 13.81
CA LYS A 39 -17.31 -5.57 14.70
C LYS A 39 -16.46 -6.85 14.77
N GLY A 40 -15.13 -6.71 14.88
CA GLY A 40 -14.19 -7.85 14.93
C GLY A 40 -13.89 -8.51 13.59
N LYS A 41 -14.55 -8.12 12.49
CA LYS A 41 -14.27 -8.62 11.14
C LYS A 41 -13.32 -7.70 10.40
N ALA A 42 -12.24 -8.24 9.86
CA ALA A 42 -11.30 -7.51 9.02
C ALA A 42 -11.64 -7.70 7.53
N TYR A 43 -11.81 -6.60 6.82
CA TYR A 43 -12.07 -6.54 5.39
C TYR A 43 -10.83 -6.01 4.69
N ARG A 44 -10.26 -6.78 3.76
CA ARG A 44 -9.07 -6.39 3.00
C ARG A 44 -9.44 -5.45 1.85
N GLY A 45 -8.73 -4.34 1.72
CA GLY A 45 -8.78 -3.42 0.60
C GLY A 45 -7.84 -3.84 -0.54
N TYR A 46 -7.63 -2.97 -1.52
CA TYR A 46 -6.63 -3.22 -2.58
C TYR A 46 -5.21 -2.93 -2.09
N VAL A 47 -4.27 -3.73 -2.60
CA VAL A 47 -2.84 -3.43 -2.50
C VAL A 47 -2.58 -2.19 -3.35
N GLN A 48 -1.94 -1.20 -2.75
CA GLN A 48 -1.51 0.04 -3.38
C GLN A 48 -0.01 0.12 -3.32
N LYS A 49 0.60 0.71 -4.34
CA LYS A 49 2.02 1.00 -4.33
C LYS A 49 2.24 2.33 -3.60
N SER A 50 3.11 2.33 -2.60
CA SER A 50 3.62 3.55 -1.99
C SER A 50 4.33 4.36 -3.08
N LYS A 51 4.07 5.67 -3.13
CA LYS A 51 4.77 6.59 -4.06
C LYS A 51 6.29 6.56 -3.87
N GLU A 52 6.78 6.02 -2.76
CA GLU A 52 8.20 5.80 -2.50
C GLU A 52 8.87 4.81 -3.49
N SER A 53 8.11 3.93 -4.14
CA SER A 53 8.63 3.07 -5.21
C SER A 53 8.92 3.78 -6.53
N HIS A 54 8.63 5.09 -6.65
CA HIS A 54 9.05 5.90 -7.80
C HIS A 54 10.49 6.46 -7.68
N LYS A 55 11.27 6.02 -6.69
CA LYS A 55 12.71 6.36 -6.55
C LYS A 55 13.66 5.21 -6.88
N SER A 56 13.23 4.22 -7.67
CA SER A 56 14.13 3.16 -8.18
C SER A 56 13.81 2.75 -9.62
N SER A 57 13.57 3.73 -10.49
CA SER A 57 13.67 3.56 -11.95
C SER A 57 14.21 4.82 -12.66
N LEU A 58 14.93 5.69 -11.93
CA LEU A 58 15.58 6.87 -12.50
C LEU A 58 16.89 7.19 -11.74
N ALA A 59 17.72 6.17 -11.54
CA ALA A 59 19.10 6.34 -11.07
C ALA A 59 20.02 5.79 -12.16
N GLY A 60 20.46 6.69 -13.04
CA GLY A 60 21.43 6.35 -14.08
C GLY A 60 21.30 7.27 -15.28
N GLU A 61 21.68 8.54 -15.12
CA GLU A 61 22.38 9.36 -16.12
C GLU A 61 22.53 10.78 -15.56
N VAL A 62 23.48 10.97 -14.66
CA VAL A 62 24.08 12.29 -14.44
C VAL A 62 25.45 12.21 -15.11
N LYS A 63 25.51 12.61 -16.39
CA LYS A 63 26.80 12.85 -17.06
C LYS A 63 27.45 14.02 -16.34
N SER A 64 28.48 13.71 -15.54
CA SER A 64 29.46 14.68 -15.08
C SER A 64 30.23 15.17 -16.31
N GLN A 65 29.93 16.38 -16.77
CA GLN A 65 30.81 17.14 -17.65
C GLN A 65 31.51 18.20 -16.80
N TYR A 66 32.70 17.84 -16.33
CA TYR A 66 33.76 18.79 -16.06
C TYR A 66 34.93 18.38 -16.94
N ALA A 67 35.19 19.17 -17.98
CA ALA A 67 36.44 19.26 -18.71
C ALA A 67 36.55 20.68 -19.26
#